data_AF-A0A7C8ILN1-F1
#
_entry.id   AF-A0A7C8ILN1-F1
#
_cell.length_a   1.000
_cell.length_b   1.000
_cell.length_c   1.000
_cell.angle_alpha   90.00
_cell.angle_beta   90.00
_cell.angle_gamma   90.00
#
_symmetry.space_group_name_H-M   'P 1'
#
loop_
_entity.id
_entity.type
_entity.pdbx_description
1 polymer ?
#
loop_
_entity_poly.entity_id
_entity_poly.type
_entity_poly.pdbx_seq_one_letter_code
_entity_poly.pdbx_strand_id
1 'polypeptide(L)'
;MAANHLLSFNGKIAIITGASKGIGKASAVALARLGATVIINYSSDEQAAQDALAEVQRLGTGEARIVRADAGTIPGVQSLVKQTVDAYGKIDVVISNAGVMPMKDLEHTTEADFDRTFAINVKGPYFLAQAAAEHMSRGSHIILTSTTLCAASTVMPGYLLYNSTKGAIEQMTRVMSKDLGRKGILVNAVAPGPTGTELFFRGKSEEVLKTVASFNPQGRIGTPEEIAETIVFLAQSSWVSDIGPILSPTATEVERHRTVEAVRHASTTFGFFNLVGHGISQTQLYRIFECSKLFFDLPEEKRMKVHVGQALGRSFRGWEPPLIQQHHDADINFVETFIVGREVPADDPDAGTFLTGPNLWPDLPKEKFQDIILAYQARMVELSHVIIRILVQGLPEAWGCPLDVLDGLTVDPAIPMRMLHYGPVKENNPLQFGVAPHTDFSAITILLQQPGTEGLQVWYPPTEDWIPVPVTEDGFVINIGDLMQQYTAGYYRSARHRVITFSEENKHRYSVAFFLDGNLRFKTKALDGSGNEIVVGEYVYSCLNRTLGTRGPSL
;
A
#
# COMPACT_ATOMS: atom_id res chain seq x y z
N MET A 1 10.89 -20.58 -12.89
CA MET A 1 9.56 -20.21 -13.45
C MET A 1 8.52 -20.31 -12.34
N ALA A 2 8.49 -19.33 -11.43
CA ALA A 2 7.58 -19.31 -10.30
C ALA A 2 7.08 -17.88 -10.07
N ALA A 3 5.77 -17.76 -9.84
CA ALA A 3 5.00 -16.62 -9.36
C ALA A 3 5.04 -15.32 -10.20
N ASN A 4 4.13 -15.20 -11.18
CA ASN A 4 3.83 -13.93 -11.86
C ASN A 4 2.32 -13.65 -11.94
N HIS A 5 1.53 -14.23 -11.02
CA HIS A 5 0.06 -14.10 -11.04
C HIS A 5 -0.49 -12.91 -10.22
N LEU A 6 0.34 -12.02 -9.67
CA LEU A 6 -0.07 -11.06 -8.63
C LEU A 6 0.07 -9.58 -8.99
N LEU A 7 -0.01 -9.27 -10.29
CA LEU A 7 0.08 -7.91 -10.82
C LEU A 7 -0.84 -7.77 -12.03
N SER A 8 -2.13 -8.12 -11.92
CA SER A 8 -3.00 -8.19 -13.11
C SER A 8 -3.52 -6.80 -13.53
N PHE A 9 -3.15 -6.38 -14.73
CA PHE A 9 -3.72 -5.25 -15.47
C PHE A 9 -4.74 -5.71 -16.52
N ASN A 10 -5.26 -6.94 -16.42
CA ASN A 10 -6.28 -7.44 -17.35
C ASN A 10 -7.47 -6.47 -17.43
N GLY A 11 -7.85 -6.08 -18.65
CA GLY A 11 -8.93 -5.13 -18.90
C GLY A 11 -8.61 -3.68 -18.56
N LYS A 12 -7.36 -3.34 -18.25
CA LYS A 12 -6.88 -1.96 -18.07
C LYS A 12 -6.29 -1.40 -19.36
N ILE A 13 -6.59 -0.15 -19.67
CA ILE A 13 -6.10 0.55 -20.87
C ILE A 13 -5.04 1.58 -20.50
N ALA A 14 -3.82 1.45 -21.03
CA ALA A 14 -2.69 2.32 -20.72
C ALA A 14 -2.19 3.09 -21.95
N ILE A 15 -2.21 4.42 -21.90
CA ILE A 15 -1.59 5.29 -22.90
C ILE A 15 -0.16 5.63 -22.49
N ILE A 16 0.81 5.45 -23.38
CA ILE A 16 2.23 5.71 -23.10
C ILE A 16 2.83 6.55 -24.23
N THR A 17 3.24 7.79 -23.93
CA THR A 17 3.91 8.65 -24.92
C THR A 17 5.40 8.36 -25.03
N GLY A 18 5.92 8.41 -26.25
CA GLY A 18 7.33 8.05 -26.52
C GLY A 18 7.62 6.58 -26.21
N ALA A 19 6.66 5.70 -26.48
CA ALA A 19 6.73 4.28 -26.14
C ALA A 19 7.47 3.41 -27.16
N SER A 20 8.00 4.00 -28.23
CA SER A 20 8.80 3.26 -29.22
C SER A 20 10.20 2.91 -28.73
N LYS A 21 10.74 3.62 -27.71
CA LYS A 21 12.13 3.45 -27.23
C LYS A 21 12.27 3.70 -25.73
N GLY A 22 13.40 3.27 -25.17
CA GLY A 22 13.84 3.61 -23.80
C GLY A 22 12.82 3.22 -22.73
N ILE A 23 12.64 4.11 -21.74
CA ILE A 23 11.73 3.90 -20.59
C ILE A 23 10.30 3.64 -21.06
N GLY A 24 9.80 4.39 -22.04
CA GLY A 24 8.42 4.23 -22.54
C GLY A 24 8.18 2.83 -23.13
N LYS A 25 9.14 2.30 -23.90
CA LYS A 25 9.06 0.93 -24.41
C LYS A 25 9.09 -0.10 -23.28
N ALA A 26 10.01 0.06 -22.33
CA ALA A 26 10.12 -0.83 -21.17
C ALA A 26 8.83 -0.83 -20.34
N SER A 27 8.20 0.32 -20.12
CA SER A 27 6.90 0.45 -19.45
C SER A 27 5.77 -0.24 -20.23
N ALA A 28 5.75 -0.10 -21.57
CA ALA A 28 4.75 -0.78 -22.40
C ALA A 28 4.88 -2.30 -22.31
N VAL A 29 6.10 -2.84 -22.37
CA VAL A 29 6.37 -4.27 -22.20
C VAL A 29 6.00 -4.75 -20.80
N ALA A 30 6.37 -3.99 -19.76
CA ALA A 30 6.08 -4.35 -18.37
C ALA A 30 4.56 -4.40 -18.11
N LEU A 31 3.80 -3.38 -18.53
CA LEU A 31 2.35 -3.37 -18.38
C LEU A 31 1.65 -4.44 -19.22
N ALA A 32 2.13 -4.71 -20.43
CA ALA A 32 1.53 -5.73 -21.29
C ALA A 32 1.77 -7.16 -20.76
N ARG A 33 2.94 -7.44 -20.14
CA ARG A 33 3.20 -8.70 -19.41
C ARG A 33 2.21 -8.95 -18.28
N LEU A 34 1.66 -7.87 -17.75
CA LEU A 34 0.68 -7.87 -16.70
C LEU A 34 -0.77 -7.90 -17.22
N GLY A 35 -0.97 -7.91 -18.55
CA GLY A 35 -2.29 -8.01 -19.17
C GLY A 35 -2.96 -6.68 -19.53
N ALA A 36 -2.26 -5.56 -19.38
CA ALA A 36 -2.77 -4.27 -19.84
C ALA A 36 -2.92 -4.26 -21.36
N THR A 37 -3.97 -3.60 -21.85
CA THR A 37 -4.01 -3.11 -23.23
C THR A 37 -3.15 -1.85 -23.32
N VAL A 38 -2.12 -1.84 -24.17
CA VAL A 38 -1.16 -0.74 -24.23
C VAL A 38 -1.24 0.03 -25.55
N ILE A 39 -1.31 1.36 -25.45
CA ILE A 39 -1.26 2.29 -26.58
C ILE A 39 0.14 2.87 -26.68
N ILE A 40 0.87 2.42 -27.70
CA ILE A 40 2.25 2.82 -27.99
C ILE A 40 2.21 4.07 -28.86
N ASN A 41 2.41 5.24 -28.25
CA ASN A 41 2.51 6.48 -29.00
C ASN A 41 3.94 6.75 -29.50
N TYR A 42 4.04 7.18 -30.76
CA TYR A 42 5.25 7.65 -31.42
C TYR A 42 4.95 8.85 -32.33
N SER A 43 5.96 9.65 -32.68
CA SER A 43 5.81 10.82 -33.57
C SER A 43 6.40 10.61 -34.97
N SER A 44 7.68 10.20 -35.06
CA SER A 44 8.43 10.17 -36.32
C SER A 44 9.08 8.82 -36.68
N ASP A 45 9.42 7.98 -35.70
CA ASP A 45 10.13 6.71 -35.93
C ASP A 45 9.14 5.54 -35.93
N GLU A 46 8.55 5.28 -37.11
CA GLU A 46 7.54 4.23 -37.28
C GLU A 46 8.12 2.83 -37.14
N GLN A 47 9.35 2.59 -37.63
CA GLN A 47 9.98 1.28 -37.50
C GLN A 47 10.20 0.92 -36.03
N ALA A 48 10.74 1.84 -35.23
CA ALA A 48 10.91 1.58 -33.80
C ALA A 48 9.57 1.33 -33.07
N ALA A 49 8.48 1.97 -33.51
CA ALA A 49 7.15 1.72 -32.97
C ALA A 49 6.62 0.33 -33.34
N GLN A 50 6.87 -0.14 -34.58
CA GLN A 50 6.54 -1.49 -35.01
C GLN A 50 7.35 -2.55 -34.25
N ASP A 51 8.64 -2.31 -34.02
CA ASP A 51 9.49 -3.21 -33.26
C ASP A 51 9.03 -3.31 -31.79
N ALA A 52 8.67 -2.17 -31.18
CA ALA A 52 8.09 -2.13 -29.84
C ALA A 52 6.75 -2.87 -29.79
N LEU A 53 5.88 -2.69 -30.79
CA LEU A 53 4.61 -3.41 -30.90
C LEU A 53 4.82 -4.92 -30.96
N ALA A 54 5.74 -5.39 -31.81
CA ALA A 54 6.05 -6.81 -31.94
C ALA A 54 6.60 -7.38 -30.64
N GLU A 55 7.47 -6.64 -29.93
CA GLU A 55 8.00 -7.05 -28.64
C GLU A 55 6.92 -7.15 -27.57
N VAL A 56 6.03 -6.15 -27.49
CA VAL A 56 4.88 -6.12 -26.58
C VAL A 56 3.92 -7.29 -26.87
N GLN A 57 3.57 -7.54 -28.13
CA GLN A 57 2.69 -8.64 -28.53
C GLN A 57 3.30 -10.01 -28.24
N ARG A 58 4.63 -10.13 -28.34
CA ARG A 58 5.34 -11.38 -28.05
C ARG A 58 5.44 -11.68 -26.55
N LEU A 59 5.60 -10.65 -25.72
CA LEU A 59 5.86 -10.79 -24.28
C LEU A 59 4.63 -10.59 -23.41
N GLY A 60 3.63 -9.87 -23.92
CA GLY A 60 2.42 -9.52 -23.20
C GLY A 60 1.29 -10.51 -23.37
N THR A 61 0.31 -10.40 -22.48
CA THR A 61 -0.96 -11.15 -22.56
C THR A 61 -2.15 -10.25 -22.91
N GLY A 62 -1.95 -8.92 -22.90
CA GLY A 62 -2.94 -7.93 -23.33
C GLY A 62 -2.79 -7.50 -24.79
N GLU A 63 -3.74 -6.68 -25.26
CA GLU A 63 -3.69 -6.09 -26.60
C GLU A 63 -2.67 -4.95 -26.70
N ALA A 64 -2.22 -4.64 -27.91
CA ALA A 64 -1.35 -3.51 -28.15
C ALA A 64 -1.67 -2.82 -29.47
N ARG A 65 -1.60 -1.49 -29.46
CA ARG A 65 -1.86 -0.65 -30.63
C ARG A 65 -0.86 0.49 -30.70
N ILE A 66 -0.33 0.73 -31.89
CA ILE A 66 0.47 1.94 -32.15
C ILE A 66 -0.42 3.11 -32.57
N VAL A 67 -0.09 4.31 -32.11
CA VAL A 67 -0.77 5.54 -32.51
C VAL A 67 0.26 6.61 -32.83
N ARG A 68 0.31 7.00 -34.10
CA ARG A 68 1.16 8.11 -34.55
C ARG A 68 0.52 9.44 -34.17
N ALA A 69 1.13 10.14 -33.22
CA ALA A 69 0.71 11.47 -32.83
C ALA A 69 1.88 12.25 -32.24
N ASP A 70 1.99 13.54 -32.58
CA ASP A 70 2.94 14.44 -31.94
C ASP A 70 2.41 14.85 -30.57
N ALA A 71 2.94 14.21 -29.52
CA ALA A 71 2.59 14.47 -28.14
C ALA A 71 2.94 15.90 -27.67
N GLY A 72 3.72 16.69 -28.42
CA GLY A 72 3.97 18.10 -28.13
C GLY A 72 2.89 19.07 -28.65
N THR A 73 1.87 18.56 -29.35
CA THR A 73 0.80 19.36 -29.97
C THR A 73 -0.56 19.02 -29.41
N ILE A 74 -1.44 20.01 -29.29
CA ILE A 74 -2.82 19.81 -28.81
C ILE A 74 -3.61 18.86 -29.75
N PRO A 75 -3.59 19.04 -31.08
CA PRO A 75 -4.27 18.09 -31.98
C PRO A 75 -3.71 16.67 -31.87
N GLY A 76 -2.41 16.51 -31.65
CA GLY A 76 -1.77 15.21 -31.47
C GLY A 76 -2.26 14.50 -30.21
N VAL A 77 -2.24 15.15 -29.05
CA VAL A 77 -2.71 14.53 -27.79
C VAL A 77 -4.22 14.25 -27.82
N GLN A 78 -5.02 15.14 -28.43
CA GLN A 78 -6.46 14.92 -28.61
C GLN A 78 -6.74 13.72 -29.52
N SER A 79 -6.01 13.60 -30.63
CA SER A 79 -6.12 12.45 -31.55
C SER A 79 -5.72 11.14 -30.86
N LEU A 80 -4.66 11.16 -30.04
CA LEU A 80 -4.22 9.99 -29.26
C LEU A 80 -5.30 9.51 -28.29
N VAL A 81 -5.88 10.42 -27.50
CA VAL A 81 -6.98 10.11 -26.57
C VAL A 81 -8.20 9.62 -27.33
N LYS A 82 -8.62 10.34 -28.38
CA LYS A 82 -9.80 9.98 -29.17
C LYS A 82 -9.68 8.57 -29.76
N GLN A 83 -8.57 8.24 -30.40
CA GLN A 83 -8.36 6.91 -30.99
C GLN A 83 -8.35 5.80 -29.93
N THR A 84 -7.86 6.09 -28.73
CA THR A 84 -7.89 5.13 -27.61
C THR A 84 -9.31 4.90 -27.12
N VAL A 85 -10.08 5.97 -26.91
CA VAL A 85 -11.46 5.90 -26.43
C VAL A 85 -12.40 5.30 -27.48
N ASP A 86 -12.24 5.64 -28.76
CA ASP A 86 -13.01 5.04 -29.86
C ASP A 86 -12.81 3.51 -29.90
N ALA A 87 -11.61 3.03 -29.57
CA ALA A 87 -11.28 1.61 -29.60
C ALA A 87 -11.68 0.85 -28.33
N TYR A 88 -11.53 1.46 -27.15
CA TYR A 88 -11.61 0.76 -25.86
C TYR A 88 -12.60 1.36 -24.85
N GLY A 89 -13.20 2.51 -25.16
CA GLY A 89 -14.24 3.17 -24.36
C GLY A 89 -13.77 3.88 -23.09
N LYS A 90 -12.54 3.62 -22.61
CA LYS A 90 -12.01 4.19 -21.36
C LYS A 90 -10.48 4.31 -21.38
N ILE A 91 -9.94 5.01 -20.38
CA ILE A 91 -8.50 5.10 -20.09
C ILE A 91 -8.30 4.80 -18.60
N ASP A 92 -7.42 3.87 -18.26
CA ASP A 92 -7.10 3.53 -16.87
C ASP A 92 -5.75 4.13 -16.43
N VAL A 93 -4.76 4.19 -17.34
CA VAL A 93 -3.41 4.66 -17.03
C VAL A 93 -2.91 5.60 -18.14
N VAL A 94 -2.30 6.72 -17.75
CA VAL A 94 -1.61 7.64 -18.66
C VAL A 94 -0.18 7.82 -18.20
N ILE A 95 0.78 7.48 -19.04
CA ILE A 95 2.21 7.67 -18.79
C ILE A 95 2.75 8.71 -19.78
N SER A 96 3.02 9.91 -19.27
CA SER A 96 3.60 11.01 -20.04
C SER A 96 5.12 10.94 -20.02
N ASN A 97 5.68 10.09 -20.89
CA ASN A 97 7.11 9.80 -20.94
C ASN A 97 7.86 10.48 -22.11
N ALA A 98 7.16 10.87 -23.18
CA ALA A 98 7.80 11.57 -24.30
C ALA A 98 8.57 12.81 -23.81
N GLY A 99 9.81 12.96 -24.27
CA GLY A 99 10.66 14.04 -23.82
C GLY A 99 11.87 14.28 -24.73
N VAL A 100 12.37 15.51 -24.68
CA VAL A 100 13.63 15.93 -25.31
C VAL A 100 14.51 16.64 -24.29
N MET A 101 15.82 16.54 -24.48
CA MET A 101 16.84 17.08 -23.58
C MET A 101 17.92 17.79 -24.39
N PRO A 102 17.67 19.03 -24.84
CA PRO A 102 18.73 19.83 -25.45
C PRO A 102 19.77 20.18 -24.38
N MET A 103 21.03 19.80 -24.64
CA MET A 103 22.17 20.10 -23.77
C MET A 103 22.85 21.38 -24.27
N LYS A 104 22.26 22.55 -23.98
CA LYS A 104 22.75 23.86 -24.40
C LYS A 104 22.82 24.80 -23.20
N ASP A 105 23.88 25.59 -23.13
CA ASP A 105 23.98 26.66 -22.14
C ASP A 105 22.99 27.80 -22.44
N LEU A 106 23.01 28.82 -21.58
CA LEU A 106 22.09 29.95 -21.69
C LEU A 106 22.31 30.78 -22.98
N GLU A 107 23.56 31.00 -23.38
CA GLU A 107 23.91 31.83 -24.54
C GLU A 107 23.50 31.18 -25.87
N HIS A 108 23.52 29.85 -25.93
CA HIS A 108 23.25 29.09 -27.16
C HIS A 108 21.82 28.54 -27.26
N THR A 109 20.99 28.72 -26.22
CA THR A 109 19.58 28.30 -26.25
C THR A 109 18.77 29.25 -27.11
N THR A 110 18.18 28.75 -28.21
CA THR A 110 17.31 29.55 -29.09
C THR A 110 15.85 29.49 -28.63
N GLU A 111 15.03 30.43 -29.07
CA GLU A 111 13.58 30.40 -28.88
C GLU A 111 12.96 29.11 -29.42
N ALA A 112 13.42 28.63 -30.58
CA ALA A 112 12.96 27.37 -31.15
C ALA A 112 13.30 26.14 -30.28
N ASP A 113 14.46 26.14 -29.61
CA ASP A 113 14.80 25.09 -28.64
C ASP A 113 13.86 25.15 -27.44
N PHE A 114 13.60 26.37 -26.93
CA PHE A 114 12.71 26.60 -25.80
C PHE A 114 11.29 26.11 -26.10
N ASP A 115 10.71 26.59 -27.20
CA ASP A 115 9.36 26.25 -27.64
C ASP A 115 9.18 24.76 -27.85
N ARG A 116 10.14 24.12 -28.54
CA ARG A 116 10.09 22.68 -28.78
C ARG A 116 10.17 21.89 -27.47
N THR A 117 11.05 22.28 -26.56
CA THR A 117 11.28 21.56 -25.30
C THR A 117 10.09 21.72 -24.36
N PHE A 118 9.56 22.93 -24.20
CA PHE A 118 8.34 23.16 -23.43
C PHE A 118 7.11 22.54 -24.08
N ALA A 119 7.01 22.54 -25.42
CA ALA A 119 5.91 21.88 -26.11
C ALA A 119 5.86 20.38 -25.79
N ILE A 120 6.98 19.68 -25.88
CA ILE A 120 7.04 18.22 -25.66
C ILE A 120 7.04 17.88 -24.18
N ASN A 121 7.87 18.53 -23.37
CA ASN A 121 8.10 18.12 -21.98
C ASN A 121 7.06 18.67 -21.00
N VAL A 122 6.30 19.72 -21.35
CA VAL A 122 5.37 20.40 -20.42
C VAL A 122 3.96 20.48 -21.00
N LYS A 123 3.79 21.17 -22.14
CA LYS A 123 2.49 21.39 -22.78
C LYS A 123 1.82 20.06 -23.15
N GLY A 124 2.57 19.15 -23.75
CA GLY A 124 2.09 17.81 -24.10
C GLY A 124 1.51 17.04 -22.92
N PRO A 125 2.29 16.76 -21.86
CA PRO A 125 1.81 16.13 -20.64
C PRO A 125 0.61 16.83 -20.01
N TYR A 126 0.58 18.17 -20.01
CA TYR A 126 -0.53 18.95 -19.46
C TYR A 126 -1.84 18.66 -20.19
N PHE A 127 -1.83 18.85 -21.51
CA PHE A 127 -3.05 18.71 -22.32
C PHE A 127 -3.43 17.25 -22.56
N LEU A 128 -2.48 16.31 -22.50
CA LEU A 128 -2.78 14.89 -22.47
C LEU A 128 -3.53 14.50 -21.19
N ALA A 129 -3.06 14.94 -20.02
CA ALA A 129 -3.76 14.71 -18.76
C ALA A 129 -5.16 15.35 -18.76
N GLN A 130 -5.29 16.58 -19.27
CA GLN A 130 -6.58 17.26 -19.41
C GLN A 130 -7.55 16.47 -20.28
N ALA A 131 -7.12 16.05 -21.48
CA ALA A 131 -7.98 15.32 -22.42
C ALA A 131 -8.32 13.91 -21.90
N ALA A 132 -7.39 13.21 -21.27
CA ALA A 132 -7.62 11.87 -20.74
C ALA A 132 -8.56 11.87 -19.53
N ALA A 133 -8.49 12.89 -18.66
CA ALA A 133 -9.24 12.93 -17.39
C ALA A 133 -10.77 12.95 -17.53
N GLU A 134 -11.31 13.16 -18.73
CA GLU A 134 -12.75 13.01 -19.03
C GLU A 134 -13.17 11.54 -19.23
N HIS A 135 -12.21 10.68 -19.58
CA HIS A 135 -12.41 9.26 -19.89
C HIS A 135 -11.77 8.32 -18.86
N MET A 136 -11.30 8.88 -17.75
CA MET A 136 -10.68 8.16 -16.64
C MET A 136 -11.66 8.04 -15.48
N SER A 137 -11.72 6.85 -14.88
CA SER A 137 -12.57 6.56 -13.72
C SER A 137 -11.80 6.71 -12.40
N ARG A 138 -12.50 6.59 -11.27
CA ARG A 138 -11.86 6.42 -9.96
C ARG A 138 -10.91 5.22 -10.00
N GLY A 139 -9.73 5.37 -9.37
CA GLY A 139 -8.66 4.37 -9.38
C GLY A 139 -7.80 4.38 -10.65
N SER A 140 -7.98 5.37 -11.54
CA SER A 140 -7.08 5.57 -12.68
C SER A 140 -5.84 6.37 -12.29
N HIS A 141 -4.77 6.23 -13.08
CA HIS A 141 -3.44 6.75 -12.75
C HIS A 141 -2.88 7.63 -13.87
N ILE A 142 -2.36 8.80 -13.50
CA ILE A 142 -1.53 9.66 -14.36
C ILE A 142 -0.12 9.67 -13.79
N ILE A 143 0.85 9.29 -14.61
CA ILE A 143 2.27 9.23 -14.25
C ILE A 143 3.04 10.16 -15.18
N LEU A 144 3.66 11.17 -14.60
CA LEU A 144 4.50 12.13 -15.30
C LEU A 144 5.98 11.78 -15.13
N THR A 145 6.82 12.11 -16.12
CA THR A 145 8.27 11.84 -16.04
C THR A 145 9.05 13.12 -15.71
N SER A 146 9.63 13.18 -14.50
CA SER A 146 10.56 14.20 -14.01
C SER A 146 12.04 13.78 -14.23
N THR A 147 12.94 14.17 -13.34
CA THR A 147 14.38 13.84 -13.31
C THR A 147 14.91 13.99 -11.87
N THR A 148 15.89 13.19 -11.45
CA THR A 148 16.54 13.41 -10.14
C THR A 148 17.30 14.73 -10.06
N LEU A 149 17.63 15.35 -11.20
CA LEU A 149 18.33 16.63 -11.24
C LEU A 149 17.53 17.79 -10.61
N CYS A 150 16.21 17.67 -10.46
CA CYS A 150 15.39 18.66 -9.75
C CYS A 150 15.69 18.70 -8.24
N ALA A 151 16.23 17.62 -7.68
CA ALA A 151 16.61 17.51 -6.27
C ALA A 151 18.13 17.48 -6.05
N ALA A 152 18.94 17.51 -7.11
CA ALA A 152 20.39 17.42 -7.00
C ALA A 152 21.01 18.77 -6.58
N SER A 153 21.88 18.75 -5.57
CA SER A 153 22.65 19.94 -5.16
C SER A 153 23.67 20.39 -6.21
N THR A 154 24.04 19.52 -7.15
CA THR A 154 25.03 19.81 -8.19
C THR A 154 24.41 19.58 -9.56
N VAL A 155 24.03 20.67 -10.23
CA VAL A 155 23.51 20.67 -11.60
C VAL A 155 24.56 21.29 -12.52
N MET A 156 24.97 20.56 -13.55
CA MET A 156 25.98 21.04 -14.50
C MET A 156 25.42 22.13 -15.44
N PRO A 157 26.27 23.01 -15.99
CA PRO A 157 25.87 23.88 -17.10
C PRO A 157 25.26 23.08 -18.26
N GLY A 158 24.35 23.73 -19.00
CA GLY A 158 23.67 23.11 -20.15
C GLY A 158 22.35 22.42 -19.84
N TYR A 159 22.01 22.23 -18.56
CA TYR A 159 20.74 21.60 -18.14
C TYR A 159 19.61 22.60 -17.85
N LEU A 160 19.85 23.92 -17.99
CA LEU A 160 18.89 24.95 -17.58
C LEU A 160 17.50 24.73 -18.19
N LEU A 161 17.40 24.70 -19.52
CA LEU A 161 16.13 24.54 -20.23
C LEU A 161 15.44 23.20 -19.86
N TYR A 162 16.19 22.10 -19.88
CA TYR A 162 15.66 20.78 -19.53
C TYR A 162 15.12 20.74 -18.09
N ASN A 163 15.92 21.15 -17.11
CA ASN A 163 15.52 21.15 -15.70
C ASN A 163 14.35 22.10 -15.43
N SER A 164 14.27 23.25 -16.11
CA SER A 164 13.09 24.13 -16.02
C SER A 164 11.81 23.39 -16.43
N THR A 165 11.86 22.57 -17.49
CA THR A 165 10.69 21.76 -17.88
C THR A 165 10.34 20.66 -16.87
N LYS A 166 11.34 20.03 -16.24
CA LYS A 166 11.08 18.98 -15.24
C LYS A 166 10.61 19.55 -13.90
N GLY A 167 11.10 20.73 -13.51
CA GLY A 167 10.53 21.48 -12.39
C GLY A 167 9.05 21.83 -12.61
N ALA A 168 8.67 22.19 -13.85
CA ALA A 168 7.26 22.39 -14.20
C ALA A 168 6.45 21.09 -14.04
N ILE A 169 6.97 19.93 -14.46
CA ILE A 169 6.33 18.63 -14.24
C ILE A 169 6.09 18.34 -12.75
N GLU A 170 7.04 18.64 -11.86
CA GLU A 170 6.83 18.43 -10.42
C GLU A 170 5.73 19.31 -9.86
N GLN A 171 5.66 20.58 -10.28
CA GLN A 171 4.58 21.47 -9.85
C GLN A 171 3.22 21.05 -10.44
N MET A 172 3.19 20.67 -11.72
CA MET A 172 1.99 20.10 -12.35
C MET A 172 1.50 18.88 -11.57
N THR A 173 2.38 17.97 -11.18
CA THR A 173 2.03 16.78 -10.39
C THR A 173 1.36 17.15 -9.08
N ARG A 174 1.92 18.13 -8.35
CA ARG A 174 1.38 18.58 -7.04
C ARG A 174 0.01 19.22 -7.12
N VAL A 175 -0.28 19.95 -8.20
CA VAL A 175 -1.55 20.66 -8.37
C VAL A 175 -2.59 19.75 -9.01
N MET A 176 -2.22 19.02 -10.06
CA MET A 176 -3.12 18.09 -10.75
C MET A 176 -3.62 16.96 -9.83
N SER A 177 -2.78 16.48 -8.90
CA SER A 177 -3.21 15.48 -7.92
C SER A 177 -4.36 15.98 -7.04
N LYS A 178 -4.41 17.28 -6.75
CA LYS A 178 -5.50 17.90 -5.98
C LYS A 178 -6.74 18.12 -6.86
N ASP A 179 -6.55 18.62 -8.07
CA ASP A 179 -7.65 18.88 -9.02
C ASP A 179 -8.41 17.61 -9.40
N LEU A 180 -7.67 16.52 -9.59
CA LEU A 180 -8.19 15.22 -10.02
C LEU A 180 -8.46 14.26 -8.85
N GLY A 181 -7.96 14.56 -7.65
CA GLY A 181 -8.19 13.75 -6.46
C GLY A 181 -9.69 13.57 -6.13
N ARG A 182 -10.52 14.60 -6.38
CA ARG A 182 -11.99 14.51 -6.22
C ARG A 182 -12.65 13.51 -7.18
N LYS A 183 -12.04 13.24 -8.34
CA LYS A 183 -12.47 12.19 -9.28
C LYS A 183 -11.91 10.81 -8.91
N GLY A 184 -11.08 10.73 -7.86
CA GLY A 184 -10.38 9.52 -7.46
C GLY A 184 -9.29 9.09 -8.44
N ILE A 185 -8.74 10.02 -9.23
CA ILE A 185 -7.61 9.76 -10.14
C ILE A 185 -6.33 10.13 -9.40
N LEU A 186 -5.36 9.20 -9.40
CA LEU A 186 -4.06 9.40 -8.76
C LEU A 186 -3.10 10.03 -9.76
N VAL A 187 -2.37 11.06 -9.32
CA VAL A 187 -1.35 11.73 -10.14
C VAL A 187 -0.01 11.67 -9.43
N ASN A 188 0.96 11.02 -10.05
CA ASN A 188 2.31 10.87 -9.54
C ASN A 188 3.34 11.29 -10.59
N ALA A 189 4.58 11.50 -10.15
CA ALA A 189 5.71 11.63 -11.04
C ALA A 189 6.80 10.63 -10.67
N VAL A 190 7.42 10.04 -11.69
CA VAL A 190 8.68 9.30 -11.54
C VAL A 190 9.83 10.24 -11.89
N ALA A 191 10.89 10.24 -11.09
CA ALA A 191 12.09 11.05 -11.33
C ALA A 191 13.28 10.12 -11.62
N PRO A 192 13.51 9.71 -12.88
CA PRO A 192 14.63 8.84 -13.21
C PRO A 192 15.97 9.55 -12.98
N GLY A 193 16.94 8.78 -12.47
CA GLY A 193 18.35 9.17 -12.50
C GLY A 193 18.97 8.91 -13.88
N PRO A 194 20.31 8.97 -13.99
CA PRO A 194 21.01 8.48 -15.17
C PRO A 194 20.50 7.08 -15.55
N THR A 195 19.88 6.98 -16.73
CA THR A 195 19.23 5.76 -17.21
C THR A 195 19.68 5.50 -18.64
N GLY A 196 20.07 4.26 -18.95
CA GLY A 196 20.64 3.84 -20.23
C GLY A 196 19.66 3.91 -21.40
N THR A 197 19.30 5.12 -21.83
CA THR A 197 18.43 5.41 -22.97
C THR A 197 19.19 6.13 -24.07
N GLU A 198 18.72 6.03 -25.31
CA GLU A 198 19.29 6.80 -26.44
C GLU A 198 19.31 8.31 -26.12
N LEU A 199 18.25 8.82 -25.49
CA LEU A 199 18.14 10.21 -25.03
C LEU A 199 19.28 10.58 -24.07
N PHE A 200 19.62 9.69 -23.14
CA PHE A 200 20.67 9.94 -22.16
C PHE A 200 22.08 9.84 -22.77
N PHE A 201 22.34 8.84 -23.62
CA PHE A 201 23.65 8.61 -24.21
C PHE A 201 24.05 9.64 -25.27
N ARG A 202 23.07 10.24 -25.98
CA ARG A 202 23.35 11.20 -27.05
C ARG A 202 24.23 12.37 -26.56
N GLY A 203 25.37 12.55 -27.22
CA GLY A 203 26.29 13.66 -26.97
C GLY A 203 27.20 13.50 -25.74
N LYS A 204 27.28 12.32 -25.11
CA LYS A 204 28.18 12.05 -23.97
C LYS A 204 29.33 11.13 -24.38
N SER A 205 30.55 11.42 -23.93
CA SER A 205 31.71 10.55 -24.10
C SER A 205 31.70 9.39 -23.11
N GLU A 206 32.48 8.33 -23.37
CA GLU A 206 32.61 7.20 -22.45
C GLU A 206 33.13 7.62 -21.07
N GLU A 207 34.04 8.59 -21.01
CA GLU A 207 34.57 9.12 -19.75
C GLU A 207 33.46 9.77 -18.93
N VAL A 208 32.63 10.60 -19.57
CA VAL A 208 31.47 11.22 -18.91
C VAL A 208 30.51 10.15 -18.39
N LEU A 209 30.25 9.10 -19.17
CA LEU A 209 29.38 7.99 -18.75
C LEU A 209 29.96 7.22 -17.56
N LYS A 210 31.27 6.95 -17.54
CA LYS A 210 31.96 6.32 -16.40
C LYS A 210 31.91 7.20 -15.15
N THR A 211 32.13 8.50 -15.28
CA THR A 211 32.01 9.44 -14.16
C THR A 211 30.59 9.48 -13.61
N VAL A 212 29.57 9.57 -14.47
CA VAL A 212 28.17 9.56 -14.02
C VAL A 212 27.80 8.23 -13.34
N ALA A 213 28.26 7.11 -13.87
CA ALA A 213 28.07 5.80 -13.24
C ALA A 213 28.72 5.72 -11.84
N SER A 214 29.87 6.39 -11.65
CA SER A 214 30.58 6.43 -10.36
C SER A 214 29.85 7.18 -9.24
N PHE A 215 28.88 8.04 -9.58
CA PHE A 215 28.04 8.70 -8.58
C PHE A 215 26.96 7.78 -8.00
N ASN A 216 26.70 6.65 -8.65
CA ASN A 216 25.83 5.61 -8.12
C ASN A 216 26.66 4.64 -7.25
N PRO A 217 26.21 4.27 -6.03
CA PRO A 217 26.92 3.32 -5.17
C PRO A 217 27.22 1.96 -5.80
N GLN A 218 26.44 1.53 -6.79
CA GLN A 218 26.65 0.29 -7.55
C GLN A 218 27.60 0.47 -8.75
N GLY A 219 28.14 1.67 -8.97
CA GLY A 219 29.09 1.96 -10.05
C GLY A 219 28.49 1.81 -11.45
N ARG A 220 27.17 1.96 -11.59
CA ARG A 220 26.44 1.77 -12.87
C ARG A 220 25.32 2.78 -13.06
N ILE A 221 24.89 2.90 -14.31
CA ILE A 221 23.69 3.64 -14.72
C ILE A 221 22.48 2.69 -14.63
N GLY A 222 21.30 3.22 -14.30
CA GLY A 222 20.07 2.43 -14.25
C GLY A 222 19.61 1.96 -15.62
N THR A 223 18.80 0.91 -15.67
CA THR A 223 18.19 0.43 -16.92
C THR A 223 16.77 0.99 -17.11
N PRO A 224 16.27 1.08 -18.35
CA PRO A 224 14.86 1.44 -18.60
C PRO A 224 13.86 0.54 -17.85
N GLU A 225 14.17 -0.73 -17.67
CA GLU A 225 13.32 -1.73 -17.00
C GLU A 225 13.16 -1.40 -15.50
N GLU A 226 14.22 -0.99 -14.81
CA GLU A 226 14.16 -0.59 -13.39
C GLU A 226 13.24 0.62 -13.18
N ILE A 227 13.23 1.55 -14.14
CA ILE A 227 12.29 2.69 -14.11
C ILE A 227 10.87 2.23 -14.44
N ALA A 228 10.72 1.29 -15.39
CA ALA A 228 9.42 0.74 -15.75
C ALA A 228 8.75 0.01 -14.59
N GLU A 229 9.50 -0.72 -13.76
CA GLU A 229 8.99 -1.36 -12.53
C GLU A 229 8.41 -0.34 -11.55
N THR A 230 9.09 0.81 -11.37
CA THR A 230 8.57 1.92 -10.55
C THR A 230 7.28 2.51 -11.15
N ILE A 231 7.22 2.66 -12.47
CA ILE A 231 6.02 3.14 -13.17
C ILE A 231 4.86 2.15 -12.98
N VAL A 232 5.10 0.85 -13.11
CA VAL A 232 4.09 -0.20 -12.87
C VAL A 232 3.59 -0.13 -11.42
N PHE A 233 4.49 0.00 -10.45
CA PHE A 233 4.13 0.18 -9.04
C PHE A 233 3.22 1.39 -8.83
N LEU A 234 3.55 2.55 -9.42
CA LEU A 234 2.72 3.75 -9.32
C LEU A 234 1.39 3.64 -10.08
N ALA A 235 1.31 2.78 -11.10
CA ALA A 235 0.11 2.55 -11.91
C ALA A 235 -0.90 1.61 -11.24
N GLN A 236 -0.55 1.03 -10.09
CA GLN A 236 -1.40 0.14 -9.28
C GLN A 236 -1.48 0.55 -7.81
N SER A 237 -0.74 1.58 -7.39
CA SER A 237 -0.62 1.94 -5.99
C SER A 237 -1.91 2.54 -5.44
N SER A 238 -2.35 2.03 -4.29
CA SER A 238 -3.32 2.73 -3.44
C SER A 238 -2.60 3.75 -2.54
N TRP A 239 -3.35 4.39 -1.64
CA TRP A 239 -2.76 5.26 -0.64
C TRP A 239 -1.79 4.48 0.28
N VAL A 240 -0.51 4.87 0.30
CA VAL A 240 0.58 4.23 1.07
C VAL A 240 1.27 5.29 1.94
N SER A 241 1.41 5.01 3.24
CA SER A 241 2.22 5.79 4.18
C SER A 241 3.58 5.11 4.38
N ASP A 242 4.65 5.74 3.91
CA ASP A 242 6.02 5.32 4.18
C ASP A 242 6.51 5.94 5.50
N ILE A 243 6.77 5.11 6.51
CA ILE A 243 7.32 5.56 7.79
C ILE A 243 8.86 5.54 7.86
N GLY A 244 9.53 5.19 6.76
CA GLY A 244 10.98 5.22 6.63
C GLY A 244 11.62 6.54 7.07
N PRO A 245 11.06 7.73 6.74
CA PRO A 245 11.56 8.99 7.25
C PRO A 245 11.48 9.15 8.77
N ILE A 246 10.49 8.53 9.44
CA ILE A 246 10.40 8.54 10.91
C ILE A 246 11.52 7.70 11.52
N LEU A 247 11.84 6.56 10.91
CA LEU A 247 12.87 5.64 11.40
C LEU A 247 14.30 6.04 11.01
N SER A 248 14.47 6.79 9.93
CA SER A 248 15.78 7.19 9.43
C SER A 248 16.42 8.23 10.36
N PRO A 249 17.67 8.07 10.80
CA PRO A 249 18.36 9.09 11.60
C PRO A 249 18.74 10.33 10.78
N THR A 250 18.78 10.23 9.45
CA THR A 250 19.21 11.30 8.55
C THR A 250 18.05 12.07 7.91
N ALA A 251 16.81 11.65 8.16
CA ALA A 251 15.63 12.35 7.65
C ALA A 251 15.46 13.73 8.31
N THR A 252 15.14 14.71 7.47
CA THR A 252 14.86 16.09 7.87
C THR A 252 13.53 16.19 8.63
N GLU A 253 13.36 17.25 9.43
CA GLU A 253 12.09 17.52 10.12
C GLU A 253 10.91 17.65 9.15
N VAL A 254 11.15 18.23 7.95
CA VAL A 254 10.13 18.37 6.91
C VAL A 254 9.64 17.00 6.41
N GLU A 255 10.54 16.03 6.21
CA GLU A 255 10.18 14.68 5.78
C GLU A 255 9.41 13.92 6.86
N ARG A 256 9.83 14.06 8.13
CA ARG A 256 9.12 13.50 9.28
C ARG A 256 7.72 14.10 9.40
N HIS A 257 7.61 15.42 9.33
CA HIS A 257 6.33 16.12 9.42
C HIS A 257 5.37 15.73 8.27
N ARG A 258 5.87 15.58 7.04
CA ARG A 258 5.06 15.06 5.92
C ARG A 258 4.52 13.66 6.18
N THR A 259 5.33 12.81 6.81
CA THR A 259 4.93 11.44 7.16
C THR A 259 3.82 11.45 8.22
N VAL A 260 3.97 12.28 9.26
CA VAL A 260 2.94 12.50 10.28
C VAL A 260 1.64 13.00 9.65
N GLU A 261 1.72 14.02 8.79
CA GLU A 261 0.55 14.58 8.11
C GLU A 261 -0.15 13.58 7.20
N ALA A 262 0.60 12.72 6.51
CA ALA A 262 0.03 11.65 5.72
C ALA A 262 -0.77 10.70 6.62
N VAL A 263 -0.14 10.11 7.65
CA VAL A 263 -0.79 9.17 8.56
C VAL A 263 -2.00 9.80 9.26
N ARG A 264 -1.90 11.06 9.68
CA ARG A 264 -3.00 11.85 10.24
C ARG A 264 -4.16 11.96 9.24
N HIS A 265 -3.89 12.33 8.00
CA HIS A 265 -4.91 12.44 6.97
C HIS A 265 -5.61 11.10 6.69
N ALA A 266 -4.87 9.99 6.67
CA ALA A 266 -5.46 8.65 6.57
C ALA A 266 -6.40 8.34 7.73
N SER A 267 -5.89 8.55 8.94
CA SER A 267 -6.54 8.12 10.16
C SER A 267 -7.83 8.93 10.40
N THR A 268 -7.83 10.19 9.99
CA THR A 268 -9.01 11.08 10.02
C THR A 268 -10.00 10.78 8.88
N THR A 269 -9.52 10.46 7.67
CA THR A 269 -10.39 10.33 6.47
C THR A 269 -10.94 8.92 6.29
N PHE A 270 -10.06 7.92 6.37
CA PHE A 270 -10.36 6.53 6.03
C PHE A 270 -10.42 5.64 7.26
N GLY A 271 -9.61 5.93 8.28
CA GLY A 271 -9.40 5.04 9.43
C GLY A 271 -8.56 3.79 9.09
N PHE A 272 -8.10 3.69 7.84
CA PHE A 272 -7.32 2.58 7.29
C PHE A 272 -6.20 3.13 6.42
N PHE A 273 -5.05 2.45 6.41
CA PHE A 273 -3.99 2.72 5.45
C PHE A 273 -2.97 1.60 5.31
N ASN A 274 -2.32 1.55 4.14
CA ASN A 274 -1.12 0.75 3.96
C ASN A 274 0.09 1.48 4.56
N LEU A 275 0.92 0.77 5.31
CA LEU A 275 2.14 1.24 5.94
C LEU A 275 3.35 0.45 5.40
N VAL A 276 4.34 1.17 4.88
CA VAL A 276 5.63 0.64 4.37
C VAL A 276 6.80 1.33 5.06
N GLY A 277 8.03 0.88 4.77
CA GLY A 277 9.25 1.49 5.33
C GLY A 277 9.46 1.19 6.81
N HIS A 278 8.81 0.15 7.33
CA HIS A 278 8.87 -0.28 8.73
C HIS A 278 10.15 -1.05 9.11
N GLY A 279 11.03 -1.35 8.15
CA GLY A 279 12.33 -1.99 8.40
C GLY A 279 12.29 -3.48 8.80
N ILE A 280 11.17 -4.16 8.57
CA ILE A 280 11.04 -5.62 8.75
C ILE A 280 11.28 -6.26 7.38
N SER A 281 12.15 -7.27 7.31
CA SER A 281 12.51 -7.90 6.03
C SER A 281 11.38 -8.79 5.48
N GLN A 282 11.28 -8.88 4.16
CA GLN A 282 10.37 -9.82 3.48
C GLN A 282 10.47 -11.24 4.02
N THR A 283 11.69 -11.74 4.24
CA THR A 283 11.92 -13.08 4.79
C THR A 283 11.24 -13.28 6.14
N GLN A 284 11.22 -12.25 7.01
CA GLN A 284 10.51 -12.32 8.29
C GLN A 284 8.99 -12.33 8.10
N LEU A 285 8.46 -11.56 7.15
CA LEU A 285 7.03 -11.55 6.82
C LEU A 285 6.58 -12.88 6.19
N TYR A 286 7.38 -13.48 5.30
CA TYR A 286 7.06 -14.77 4.71
C TYR A 286 7.07 -15.91 5.74
N ARG A 287 8.01 -15.90 6.69
CA ARG A 287 8.08 -16.93 7.73
C ARG A 287 6.82 -17.01 8.60
N ILE A 288 6.16 -15.89 8.88
CA ILE A 288 4.92 -15.95 9.68
C ILE A 288 3.75 -16.59 8.89
N PHE A 289 3.74 -16.47 7.56
CA PHE A 289 2.81 -17.22 6.71
C PHE A 289 3.15 -18.71 6.66
N GLU A 290 4.44 -19.07 6.63
CA GLU A 290 4.86 -20.47 6.73
C GLU A 290 4.40 -21.08 8.05
N CYS A 291 4.51 -20.36 9.17
CA CYS A 291 3.96 -20.81 10.44
C CYS A 291 2.43 -20.96 10.37
N SER A 292 1.71 -19.99 9.80
CA SER A 292 0.25 -20.06 9.62
C SER A 292 -0.14 -21.32 8.86
N LYS A 293 0.49 -21.55 7.71
CA LYS A 293 0.25 -22.74 6.88
C LYS A 293 0.61 -24.03 7.63
N LEU A 294 1.75 -24.07 8.31
CA LEU A 294 2.19 -25.22 9.09
C LEU A 294 1.15 -25.61 10.15
N PHE A 295 0.54 -24.63 10.81
CA PHE A 295 -0.51 -24.88 11.79
C PHE A 295 -1.82 -25.35 11.15
N PHE A 296 -2.30 -24.66 10.11
CA PHE A 296 -3.60 -24.98 9.49
C PHE A 296 -3.58 -26.25 8.64
N ASP A 297 -2.41 -26.69 8.18
CA ASP A 297 -2.20 -28.00 7.53
C ASP A 297 -2.17 -29.17 8.54
N LEU A 298 -2.18 -28.90 9.86
CA LEU A 298 -2.26 -29.97 10.86
C LEU A 298 -3.61 -30.72 10.76
N PRO A 299 -3.61 -32.05 10.98
CA PRO A 299 -4.83 -32.80 11.19
C PRO A 299 -5.70 -32.14 12.27
N GLU A 300 -7.01 -32.10 12.05
CA GLU A 300 -7.96 -31.44 12.95
C GLU A 300 -7.84 -31.95 14.40
N GLU A 301 -7.61 -33.26 14.59
CA GLU A 301 -7.35 -33.88 15.89
C GLU A 301 -6.18 -33.22 16.65
N LYS A 302 -5.13 -32.79 15.92
CA LYS A 302 -3.99 -32.08 16.51
C LYS A 302 -4.32 -30.62 16.82
N ARG A 303 -5.11 -29.94 15.99
CA ARG A 303 -5.58 -28.56 16.25
C ARG A 303 -6.55 -28.50 17.44
N MET A 304 -7.43 -29.49 17.59
CA MET A 304 -8.34 -29.62 18.73
C MET A 304 -7.62 -29.72 20.07
N LYS A 305 -6.37 -30.22 20.12
CA LYS A 305 -5.56 -30.25 21.35
C LYS A 305 -5.17 -28.87 21.87
N VAL A 306 -5.24 -27.85 21.03
CA VAL A 306 -5.00 -26.45 21.41
C VAL A 306 -6.26 -25.61 21.22
N HIS A 307 -7.44 -26.23 21.23
CA HIS A 307 -8.71 -25.53 21.11
C HIS A 307 -8.84 -24.43 22.18
N VAL A 308 -9.42 -23.29 21.82
CA VAL A 308 -9.51 -22.10 22.70
C VAL A 308 -10.19 -22.40 24.05
N GLY A 309 -11.10 -23.36 24.08
CA GLY A 309 -11.75 -23.84 25.32
C GLY A 309 -10.82 -24.52 26.32
N GLN A 310 -9.56 -24.80 25.96
CA GLN A 310 -8.52 -25.31 26.86
C GLN A 310 -7.68 -24.18 27.48
N ALA A 311 -7.93 -22.92 27.11
CA ALA A 311 -7.19 -21.79 27.62
C ALA A 311 -7.34 -21.67 29.14
N LEU A 312 -6.26 -21.27 29.82
CA LEU A 312 -6.33 -21.03 31.27
C LEU A 312 -7.26 -19.83 31.53
N GLY A 313 -8.31 -20.07 32.30
CA GLY A 313 -9.28 -19.03 32.69
C GLY A 313 -9.79 -18.24 31.49
N ARG A 314 -9.63 -16.91 31.54
CA ARG A 314 -10.12 -15.97 30.54
C ARG A 314 -9.00 -15.39 29.67
N SER A 315 -7.98 -16.20 29.40
CA SER A 315 -6.83 -15.80 28.57
C SER A 315 -7.10 -15.85 27.06
N PHE A 316 -8.12 -16.60 26.63
CA PHE A 316 -8.57 -16.73 25.23
C PHE A 316 -7.43 -17.08 24.25
N ARG A 317 -6.60 -18.08 24.60
CA ARG A 317 -5.47 -18.56 23.78
C ARG A 317 -5.85 -19.83 23.03
N GLY A 318 -5.27 -20.07 21.87
CA GLY A 318 -5.43 -21.30 21.11
C GLY A 318 -6.31 -21.17 19.87
N TRP A 319 -6.81 -22.29 19.39
CA TRP A 319 -7.49 -22.42 18.10
C TRP A 319 -9.01 -22.30 18.23
N GLU A 320 -9.58 -21.45 17.38
CA GLU A 320 -11.00 -21.30 17.13
C GLU A 320 -11.33 -21.92 15.76
N PRO A 321 -12.13 -22.99 15.70
CA PRO A 321 -12.65 -23.50 14.43
C PRO A 321 -13.58 -22.49 13.75
N PRO A 322 -13.91 -22.70 12.45
CA PRO A 322 -14.84 -21.84 11.73
C PRO A 322 -16.20 -21.73 12.42
N LEU A 323 -16.95 -20.66 12.12
CA LEU A 323 -18.32 -20.42 12.59
C LEU A 323 -18.49 -20.02 14.07
N ILE A 324 -17.40 -19.86 14.83
CA ILE A 324 -17.47 -19.38 16.23
C ILE A 324 -17.74 -17.87 16.31
N GLN A 325 -17.08 -17.07 15.47
CA GLN A 325 -17.18 -15.61 15.54
C GLN A 325 -18.54 -15.13 15.00
N GLN A 326 -19.27 -14.33 15.77
CA GLN A 326 -20.53 -13.69 15.36
C GLN A 326 -20.46 -12.19 15.62
N HIS A 327 -20.89 -11.39 14.65
CA HIS A 327 -20.98 -9.92 14.80
C HIS A 327 -22.44 -9.46 14.76
N HIS A 328 -23.28 -10.15 13.96
CA HIS A 328 -24.75 -10.07 13.99
C HIS A 328 -25.38 -11.46 13.89
N ASP A 329 -26.61 -11.61 14.40
CA ASP A 329 -27.32 -12.90 14.54
C ASP A 329 -27.50 -13.70 13.24
N ALA A 330 -27.44 -13.04 12.08
CA ALA A 330 -27.63 -13.66 10.76
C ALA A 330 -26.33 -13.92 9.97
N ASP A 331 -25.18 -13.42 10.44
CA ASP A 331 -23.92 -13.50 9.70
C ASP A 331 -23.21 -14.85 9.89
N ILE A 332 -22.58 -15.36 8.83
CA ILE A 332 -21.86 -16.64 8.84
C ILE A 332 -20.37 -16.38 8.53
N ASN A 333 -19.51 -16.52 9.54
CA ASN A 333 -18.07 -16.29 9.44
C ASN A 333 -17.28 -17.59 9.24
N PHE A 334 -16.67 -17.77 8.07
CA PHE A 334 -15.87 -18.94 7.68
C PHE A 334 -14.36 -18.73 7.87
N VAL A 335 -13.98 -18.09 8.97
CA VAL A 335 -12.58 -17.96 9.37
C VAL A 335 -12.28 -18.92 10.51
N GLU A 336 -11.19 -19.66 10.40
CA GLU A 336 -10.57 -20.29 11.56
C GLU A 336 -9.36 -19.48 12.03
N THR A 337 -9.14 -19.48 13.33
CA THR A 337 -8.17 -18.57 13.97
C THR A 337 -7.29 -19.32 14.95
N PHE A 338 -5.98 -19.06 14.91
CA PHE A 338 -5.08 -19.42 16.00
C PHE A 338 -4.65 -18.15 16.74
N ILE A 339 -4.97 -18.09 18.04
CA ILE A 339 -4.82 -16.92 18.89
C ILE A 339 -3.64 -17.13 19.84
N VAL A 340 -2.71 -16.19 19.79
CA VAL A 340 -1.63 -16.04 20.77
C VAL A 340 -1.71 -14.63 21.36
N GLY A 341 -1.14 -14.41 22.54
CA GLY A 341 -0.89 -13.07 23.04
C GLY A 341 0.43 -13.02 23.79
N ARG A 342 0.58 -12.06 24.70
CA ARG A 342 1.75 -12.01 25.59
C ARG A 342 1.86 -13.34 26.33
N GLU A 343 3.05 -13.94 26.28
CA GLU A 343 3.35 -15.16 27.02
C GLU A 343 3.37 -14.84 28.52
N VAL A 344 2.46 -15.47 29.26
CA VAL A 344 2.38 -15.31 30.72
C VAL A 344 2.41 -16.71 31.35
N PRO A 345 3.42 -17.03 32.18
CA PRO A 345 3.53 -18.35 32.82
C PRO A 345 2.28 -18.72 33.63
N ALA A 346 2.00 -20.02 33.76
CA ALA A 346 0.82 -20.50 34.49
C ALA A 346 0.88 -20.23 36.01
N ASP A 347 2.07 -19.98 36.54
CA ASP A 347 2.33 -19.62 37.94
C ASP A 347 2.36 -18.10 38.18
N ASP A 348 2.16 -17.29 37.14
CA ASP A 348 2.03 -15.83 37.27
C ASP A 348 0.73 -15.48 38.03
N PRO A 349 0.74 -14.50 38.96
CA PRO A 349 -0.46 -14.09 39.70
C PRO A 349 -1.64 -13.64 38.83
N ASP A 350 -1.37 -13.09 37.65
CA ASP A 350 -2.39 -12.62 36.71
C ASP A 350 -2.78 -13.71 35.69
N ALA A 351 -2.19 -14.92 35.76
CA ALA A 351 -2.49 -16.02 34.85
C ALA A 351 -3.96 -16.48 34.98
N GLY A 352 -4.66 -16.56 33.84
CA GLY A 352 -6.07 -16.91 33.77
C GLY A 352 -7.02 -15.73 33.96
N THR A 353 -6.50 -14.53 34.24
CA THR A 353 -7.29 -13.29 34.19
C THR A 353 -7.56 -12.88 32.74
N PHE A 354 -8.34 -11.81 32.55
CA PHE A 354 -8.79 -11.37 31.23
C PHE A 354 -7.60 -11.13 30.28
N LEU A 355 -7.59 -11.82 29.13
CA LEU A 355 -6.55 -11.77 28.08
C LEU A 355 -5.12 -12.12 28.54
N THR A 356 -4.97 -12.72 29.72
CA THR A 356 -3.67 -12.94 30.38
C THR A 356 -3.52 -14.40 30.79
N GLY A 357 -2.47 -15.06 30.30
CA GLY A 357 -2.18 -16.47 30.57
C GLY A 357 -1.27 -17.11 29.53
N PRO A 358 -0.90 -18.38 29.72
CA PRO A 358 0.03 -19.09 28.84
C PRO A 358 -0.59 -19.34 27.47
N ASN A 359 0.21 -19.23 26.42
CA ASN A 359 -0.25 -19.56 25.07
C ASN A 359 -0.38 -21.09 24.91
N LEU A 360 -1.38 -21.53 24.14
CA LEU A 360 -1.57 -22.95 23.83
C LEU A 360 -0.79 -23.33 22.57
N TRP A 361 0.45 -23.77 22.75
CA TRP A 361 1.32 -24.16 21.65
C TRP A 361 1.02 -25.59 21.16
N PRO A 362 0.87 -25.80 19.84
CA PRO A 362 0.72 -27.15 19.28
C PRO A 362 2.03 -27.93 19.42
N ASP A 363 1.95 -29.27 19.30
CA ASP A 363 3.11 -30.17 19.28
C ASP A 363 3.90 -30.02 17.96
N LEU A 364 4.68 -28.95 17.89
CA LEU A 364 5.57 -28.56 16.79
C LEU A 364 6.94 -28.15 17.35
N PRO A 365 8.04 -28.33 16.59
CA PRO A 365 9.35 -27.84 17.01
C PRO A 365 9.34 -26.33 17.28
N LYS A 366 9.81 -25.91 18.46
CA LYS A 366 9.71 -24.51 18.93
C LYS A 366 10.39 -23.54 17.97
N GLU A 367 11.59 -23.91 17.51
CA GLU A 367 12.43 -23.12 16.61
C GLU A 367 11.82 -22.92 15.21
N LYS A 368 10.82 -23.75 14.85
CA LYS A 368 10.10 -23.67 13.56
C LYS A 368 8.73 -23.01 13.67
N PHE A 369 8.25 -22.72 14.88
CA PHE A 369 6.89 -22.23 15.10
C PHE A 369 6.82 -21.20 16.22
N GLN A 370 6.91 -21.64 17.48
CA GLN A 370 6.76 -20.79 18.66
C GLN A 370 7.74 -19.59 18.64
N ASP A 371 9.02 -19.85 18.41
CA ASP A 371 10.06 -18.81 18.48
C ASP A 371 9.88 -17.77 17.37
N ILE A 372 9.42 -18.19 16.19
CA ILE A 372 9.16 -17.31 15.04
C ILE A 372 7.95 -16.41 15.35
N ILE A 373 6.88 -16.98 15.90
CA ILE A 373 5.65 -16.25 16.25
C ILE A 373 5.93 -15.22 17.35
N LEU A 374 6.67 -15.61 18.40
CA LEU A 374 7.04 -14.69 19.49
C LEU A 374 7.99 -13.58 19.02
N ALA A 375 8.97 -13.91 18.16
CA ALA A 375 9.85 -12.90 17.57
C ALA A 375 9.07 -11.92 16.67
N TYR A 376 8.11 -12.41 15.89
CA TYR A 376 7.23 -11.55 15.08
C TYR A 376 6.36 -10.64 15.97
N GLN A 377 5.74 -11.19 17.02
CA GLN A 377 4.93 -10.43 17.97
C GLN A 377 5.74 -9.31 18.64
N ALA A 378 6.99 -9.58 19.05
CA ALA A 378 7.87 -8.56 19.63
C ALA A 378 8.11 -7.39 18.64
N ARG A 379 8.29 -7.68 17.35
CA ARG A 379 8.42 -6.64 16.32
C ARG A 379 7.13 -5.86 16.10
N MET A 380 5.97 -6.48 16.24
CA MET A 380 4.69 -5.77 16.17
C MET A 380 4.49 -4.84 17.37
N VAL A 381 4.96 -5.23 18.56
CA VAL A 381 4.98 -4.33 19.72
C VAL A 381 5.84 -3.10 19.42
N GLU A 382 7.09 -3.27 18.97
CA GLU A 382 7.98 -2.16 18.57
C GLU A 382 7.32 -1.23 17.54
N LEU A 383 6.73 -1.81 16.48
CA LEU A 383 6.06 -1.05 15.43
C LEU A 383 4.83 -0.31 15.96
N SER A 384 4.08 -0.92 16.89
CA SER A 384 2.91 -0.28 17.50
C SER A 384 3.29 1.00 18.26
N HIS A 385 4.42 1.00 19.00
CA HIS A 385 4.90 2.21 19.65
C HIS A 385 5.21 3.33 18.64
N VAL A 386 5.85 2.99 17.51
CA VAL A 386 6.14 3.96 16.45
C VAL A 386 4.85 4.54 15.89
N ILE A 387 3.84 3.70 15.58
CA ILE A 387 2.55 4.15 15.05
C ILE A 387 1.84 5.07 16.06
N ILE A 388 1.79 4.70 17.35
CA ILE A 388 1.18 5.53 18.39
C ILE A 388 1.87 6.90 18.47
N ARG A 389 3.21 6.96 18.41
CA ARG A 389 3.94 8.24 18.40
C ARG A 389 3.64 9.10 17.18
N ILE A 390 3.46 8.49 16.01
CA ILE A 390 3.06 9.21 14.79
C ILE A 390 1.64 9.76 14.95
N LEU A 391 0.71 8.95 15.46
CA LEU A 391 -0.68 9.34 15.70
C LEU A 391 -0.78 10.49 16.71
N VAL A 392 -0.01 10.46 17.80
CA VAL A 392 0.02 11.55 18.80
C VAL A 392 0.56 12.84 18.19
N GLN A 393 1.61 12.79 17.35
CA GLN A 393 2.13 13.96 16.65
C GLN A 393 1.12 14.55 15.65
N GLY A 394 0.21 13.74 15.11
CA GLY A 394 -0.86 14.20 14.20
C GLY A 394 -2.08 14.79 14.90
N LEU A 395 -2.12 14.82 16.24
CA LEU A 395 -3.25 15.40 16.98
C LEU A 395 -3.32 16.92 16.78
N PRO A 396 -4.51 17.53 16.91
CA PRO A 396 -4.64 18.98 16.81
C PRO A 396 -3.77 19.69 17.85
N GLU A 397 -2.94 20.63 17.39
CA GLU A 397 -2.04 21.41 18.25
C GLU A 397 -2.80 22.14 19.39
N ALA A 398 -4.04 22.56 19.11
CA ALA A 398 -4.94 23.21 20.07
C ALA A 398 -5.30 22.34 21.29
N TRP A 399 -5.11 21.02 21.23
CA TRP A 399 -5.35 20.13 22.38
C TRP A 399 -4.18 20.12 23.37
N GLY A 400 -3.01 20.63 22.98
CA GLY A 400 -1.85 20.75 23.86
C GLY A 400 -1.37 19.40 24.42
N CYS A 401 -1.61 18.30 23.71
CA CYS A 401 -1.25 16.96 24.16
C CYS A 401 0.28 16.79 24.18
N PRO A 402 0.87 16.32 25.30
CA PRO A 402 2.29 15.97 25.29
C PRO A 402 2.52 14.70 24.45
N LEU A 403 3.74 14.55 23.90
CA LEU A 403 4.05 13.45 22.98
C LEU A 403 3.95 12.05 23.60
N ASP A 404 3.98 11.97 24.94
CA ASP A 404 3.90 10.76 25.76
C ASP A 404 2.50 10.48 26.33
N VAL A 405 1.48 11.25 25.93
CA VAL A 405 0.13 11.17 26.51
C VAL A 405 -0.51 9.77 26.40
N LEU A 406 -0.09 8.95 25.43
CA LEU A 406 -0.55 7.57 25.25
C LEU A 406 0.50 6.50 25.59
N ASP A 407 1.65 6.87 26.18
CA ASP A 407 2.69 5.88 26.49
C ASP A 407 2.18 4.80 27.46
N GLY A 408 1.34 5.19 28.42
CA GLY A 408 0.73 4.26 29.39
C GLY A 408 -0.16 3.19 28.74
N LEU A 409 -0.68 3.43 27.54
CA LEU A 409 -1.40 2.41 26.76
C LEU A 409 -0.48 1.26 26.35
N THR A 410 0.81 1.56 26.15
CA THR A 410 1.79 0.65 25.57
C THR A 410 2.70 -0.01 26.61
N VAL A 411 2.55 0.33 27.90
CA VAL A 411 3.27 -0.32 29.01
C VAL A 411 2.52 -1.58 29.42
N ASP A 412 3.12 -2.75 29.29
CA ASP A 412 2.46 -4.04 29.56
C ASP A 412 1.06 -4.19 28.89
N PRO A 413 0.98 -4.07 27.55
CA PRO A 413 -0.29 -4.07 26.86
C PRO A 413 -0.85 -5.49 26.69
N ALA A 414 -2.18 -5.62 26.69
CA ALA A 414 -2.84 -6.77 26.09
C ALA A 414 -2.65 -6.70 24.57
N ILE A 415 -2.09 -7.78 24.01
CA ILE A 415 -1.66 -7.86 22.60
C ILE A 415 -2.10 -9.18 21.95
N PRO A 416 -3.41 -9.47 21.87
CA PRO A 416 -3.84 -10.64 21.13
C PRO A 416 -3.37 -10.54 19.66
N MET A 417 -2.92 -11.65 19.11
CA MET A 417 -2.51 -11.79 17.74
C MET A 417 -3.21 -13.01 17.15
N ARG A 418 -3.89 -12.80 16.03
CA ARG A 418 -4.73 -13.78 15.35
C ARG A 418 -4.07 -14.17 14.03
N MET A 419 -3.67 -15.42 13.93
CA MET A 419 -3.31 -16.04 12.66
C MET A 419 -4.61 -16.59 12.06
N LEU A 420 -5.00 -16.06 10.90
CA LEU A 420 -6.33 -16.26 10.31
C LEU A 420 -6.18 -17.05 9.02
N HIS A 421 -7.02 -18.07 8.86
CA HIS A 421 -7.12 -18.84 7.62
C HIS A 421 -8.55 -18.79 7.08
N TYR A 422 -8.65 -18.40 5.81
CA TYR A 422 -9.89 -18.40 5.04
C TYR A 422 -9.77 -19.50 3.98
N GLY A 423 -10.54 -20.56 4.19
CA GLY A 423 -10.63 -21.67 3.24
C GLY A 423 -11.61 -21.38 2.09
N PRO A 424 -11.57 -22.18 1.02
CA PRO A 424 -12.54 -22.10 -0.06
C PRO A 424 -13.95 -22.42 0.45
N VAL A 425 -14.94 -21.69 -0.05
CA VAL A 425 -16.36 -21.88 0.30
C VAL A 425 -17.10 -22.58 -0.83
N LYS A 426 -18.06 -23.44 -0.48
CA LYS A 426 -18.80 -24.28 -1.45
C LYS A 426 -19.83 -23.50 -2.27
N GLU A 427 -20.43 -22.47 -1.67
CA GLU A 427 -21.51 -21.68 -2.26
C GLU A 427 -21.30 -20.20 -1.97
N ASN A 428 -21.71 -19.34 -2.91
CA ASN A 428 -21.75 -17.89 -2.72
C ASN A 428 -23.08 -17.51 -2.05
N ASN A 429 -23.04 -17.26 -0.73
CA ASN A 429 -24.17 -16.76 0.04
C ASN A 429 -23.89 -15.28 0.44
N PRO A 430 -24.81 -14.34 0.21
CA PRO A 430 -24.60 -12.92 0.54
C PRO A 430 -24.44 -12.62 2.04
N LEU A 431 -24.82 -13.54 2.93
CA LEU A 431 -24.61 -13.45 4.38
C LEU A 431 -23.34 -14.18 4.85
N GLN A 432 -22.58 -14.74 3.90
CA GLN A 432 -21.35 -15.48 4.18
C GLN A 432 -20.13 -14.60 4.00
N PHE A 433 -19.33 -14.51 5.06
CA PHE A 433 -18.13 -13.71 5.08
C PHE A 433 -16.94 -14.56 5.54
N GLY A 434 -15.73 -14.12 5.20
CA GLY A 434 -14.55 -14.50 5.98
C GLY A 434 -14.67 -13.92 7.39
N VAL A 435 -14.94 -12.61 7.44
CA VAL A 435 -15.33 -11.88 8.66
C VAL A 435 -16.38 -10.84 8.28
N ALA A 436 -17.50 -10.86 8.97
CA ALA A 436 -18.62 -9.97 8.74
C ALA A 436 -18.27 -8.49 8.99
N PRO A 437 -19.07 -7.54 8.47
CA PRO A 437 -18.89 -6.11 8.71
C PRO A 437 -18.79 -5.71 10.19
N HIS A 438 -17.62 -5.27 10.66
CA HIS A 438 -17.37 -4.88 12.06
C HIS A 438 -16.34 -3.75 12.19
N THR A 439 -16.13 -3.26 13.41
CA THR A 439 -14.98 -2.43 13.81
C THR A 439 -14.11 -3.22 14.79
N ASP A 440 -12.82 -2.88 14.85
CA ASP A 440 -11.92 -3.43 15.88
C ASP A 440 -12.05 -2.60 17.15
N PHE A 441 -12.18 -3.24 18.31
CA PHE A 441 -12.26 -2.52 19.59
C PHE A 441 -10.90 -2.06 20.12
N SER A 442 -9.79 -2.58 19.58
CA SER A 442 -8.41 -2.25 19.96
C SER A 442 -8.08 -0.77 19.70
N ALA A 443 -6.92 -0.30 20.15
CA ALA A 443 -6.46 1.04 19.79
C ALA A 443 -6.04 1.10 18.32
N ILE A 444 -5.20 0.14 17.90
CA ILE A 444 -4.82 -0.05 16.50
C ILE A 444 -4.71 -1.54 16.20
N THR A 445 -4.91 -1.89 14.93
CA THR A 445 -4.62 -3.23 14.39
C THR A 445 -3.52 -3.11 13.35
N ILE A 446 -2.51 -3.97 13.45
CA ILE A 446 -1.45 -4.15 12.45
C ILE A 446 -1.72 -5.47 11.73
N LEU A 447 -2.15 -5.39 10.48
CA LEU A 447 -2.57 -6.53 9.69
C LEU A 447 -1.56 -6.83 8.59
N LEU A 448 -1.00 -8.04 8.62
CA LEU A 448 -0.23 -8.58 7.50
C LEU A 448 -1.16 -9.42 6.61
N GLN A 449 -1.20 -9.10 5.32
CA GLN A 449 -1.99 -9.84 4.33
C GLN A 449 -1.08 -10.66 3.42
N GLN A 450 -1.47 -11.90 3.12
CA GLN A 450 -0.69 -12.74 2.22
C GLN A 450 -0.61 -12.10 0.83
N PRO A 451 0.61 -11.92 0.28
CA PRO A 451 0.80 -11.45 -1.09
C PRO A 451 -0.06 -12.22 -2.07
N GLY A 452 -0.72 -11.46 -2.94
CA GLY A 452 -1.52 -12.04 -4.00
C GLY A 452 -2.90 -12.58 -3.67
N THR A 453 -3.36 -12.28 -2.47
CA THR A 453 -4.73 -12.57 -2.07
C THR A 453 -5.56 -11.30 -2.10
N GLU A 454 -6.87 -11.46 -2.18
CA GLU A 454 -7.85 -10.39 -2.09
C GLU A 454 -8.92 -10.76 -1.06
N GLY A 455 -9.70 -9.79 -0.60
CA GLY A 455 -10.89 -10.06 0.20
C GLY A 455 -11.17 -9.07 1.33
N LEU A 456 -10.16 -8.36 1.82
CA LEU A 456 -10.39 -7.29 2.79
C LEU A 456 -11.06 -6.09 2.10
N GLN A 457 -12.12 -5.59 2.70
CA GLN A 457 -12.84 -4.40 2.25
C GLN A 457 -13.13 -3.47 3.43
N VAL A 458 -13.05 -2.16 3.20
CA VAL A 458 -13.36 -1.11 4.17
C VAL A 458 -14.57 -0.31 3.70
N TRP A 459 -15.49 0.01 4.62
CA TRP A 459 -16.63 0.85 4.33
C TRP A 459 -16.19 2.32 4.23
N TYR A 460 -16.55 2.97 3.13
CA TYR A 460 -16.28 4.38 2.89
C TYR A 460 -17.59 5.19 2.93
N PRO A 461 -17.90 5.84 4.07
CA PRO A 461 -19.15 6.56 4.27
C PRO A 461 -19.46 7.61 3.20
N PRO A 462 -18.49 8.40 2.68
CA PRO A 462 -18.79 9.42 1.68
C PRO A 462 -19.38 8.88 0.36
N THR A 463 -19.14 7.60 0.02
CA THR A 463 -19.74 6.98 -1.17
C THR A 463 -20.71 5.85 -0.84
N GLU A 464 -20.91 5.55 0.44
CA GLU A 464 -21.70 4.42 0.93
C GLU A 464 -21.34 3.09 0.23
N ASP A 465 -20.04 2.82 0.09
CA ASP A 465 -19.56 1.62 -0.62
C ASP A 465 -18.40 0.93 0.09
N TRP A 466 -18.22 -0.36 -0.23
CA TRP A 466 -17.13 -1.21 0.25
C TRP A 466 -15.93 -1.10 -0.70
N ILE A 467 -14.85 -0.48 -0.21
CA ILE A 467 -13.62 -0.30 -0.98
C ILE A 467 -12.68 -1.49 -0.72
N PRO A 468 -12.19 -2.20 -1.76
CA PRO A 468 -11.15 -3.20 -1.61
C PRO A 468 -9.87 -2.60 -1.00
N VAL A 469 -9.29 -3.30 -0.03
CA VAL A 469 -7.98 -2.95 0.52
C VAL A 469 -6.92 -3.82 -0.16
N PRO A 470 -6.11 -3.27 -1.07
CA PRO A 470 -5.11 -4.04 -1.81
C PRO A 470 -3.98 -4.48 -0.89
N VAL A 471 -3.40 -5.64 -1.19
CA VAL A 471 -2.24 -6.16 -0.46
C VAL A 471 -0.99 -5.41 -0.89
N THR A 472 -0.21 -4.96 0.09
CA THR A 472 1.12 -4.40 -0.12
C THR A 472 2.14 -5.47 0.30
N GLU A 473 2.96 -5.98 -0.63
CA GLU A 473 3.87 -7.11 -0.38
C GLU A 473 4.88 -6.84 0.75
N ASP A 474 5.32 -5.58 0.86
CA ASP A 474 6.25 -5.07 1.87
C ASP A 474 5.57 -4.13 2.87
N GLY A 475 4.32 -4.42 3.21
CA GLY A 475 3.56 -3.52 4.06
C GLY A 475 2.56 -4.21 4.97
N PHE A 476 2.08 -3.41 5.91
CA PHE A 476 0.96 -3.74 6.78
C PHE A 476 -0.22 -2.86 6.44
N VAL A 477 -1.42 -3.40 6.62
CA VAL A 477 -2.61 -2.56 6.75
C VAL A 477 -2.74 -2.15 8.21
N ILE A 478 -2.83 -0.85 8.45
CA ILE A 478 -3.12 -0.29 9.76
C ILE A 478 -4.59 0.11 9.79
N ASN A 479 -5.31 -0.41 10.79
CA ASN A 479 -6.66 0.01 11.12
C ASN A 479 -6.65 0.77 12.44
N ILE A 480 -7.37 1.89 12.48
CA ILE A 480 -7.68 2.61 13.72
C ILE A 480 -8.89 1.92 14.35
N GLY A 481 -8.77 1.52 15.62
CA GLY A 481 -9.88 0.88 16.33
C GLY A 481 -10.64 1.84 17.24
N ASP A 482 -11.70 1.31 17.86
CA ASP A 482 -12.67 2.10 18.61
C ASP A 482 -12.06 2.79 19.84
N LEU A 483 -11.07 2.18 20.51
CA LEU A 483 -10.35 2.81 21.62
C LEU A 483 -9.63 4.08 21.18
N MET A 484 -8.94 4.06 20.03
CA MET A 484 -8.24 5.24 19.51
C MET A 484 -9.22 6.30 19.04
N GLN A 485 -10.34 5.91 18.42
CA GLN A 485 -11.42 6.84 18.10
C GLN A 485 -11.96 7.50 19.38
N GLN A 486 -12.14 6.74 20.46
CA GLN A 486 -12.61 7.27 21.72
C GLN A 486 -11.61 8.21 22.39
N TYR A 487 -10.33 7.86 22.42
CA TYR A 487 -9.27 8.73 22.94
C TYR A 487 -9.16 10.03 22.16
N THR A 488 -9.43 9.98 20.86
CA THR A 488 -9.34 11.16 20.01
C THR A 488 -10.69 11.83 19.78
N ALA A 489 -11.70 11.56 20.60
CA ALA A 489 -13.04 12.18 20.49
C ALA A 489 -13.63 12.14 19.07
N GLY A 490 -13.36 11.07 18.31
CA GLY A 490 -13.80 10.92 16.92
C GLY A 490 -12.89 11.56 15.87
N TYR A 491 -11.79 12.22 16.26
CA TYR A 491 -10.85 12.82 15.32
C TYR A 491 -10.17 11.76 14.44
N TYR A 492 -9.67 10.68 15.03
CA TYR A 492 -9.31 9.49 14.26
C TYR A 492 -10.51 8.54 14.19
N ARG A 493 -10.77 8.05 12.99
CA ARG A 493 -11.97 7.28 12.69
C ARG A 493 -11.69 5.79 12.80
N SER A 494 -12.50 5.10 13.59
CA SER A 494 -12.61 3.64 13.53
C SER A 494 -13.45 3.24 12.31
N ALA A 495 -12.85 2.50 11.38
CA ALA A 495 -13.52 2.18 10.13
C ALA A 495 -14.14 0.78 10.17
N ARG A 496 -15.41 0.72 9.78
CA ARG A 496 -16.10 -0.54 9.56
C ARG A 496 -15.45 -1.27 8.39
N HIS A 497 -15.09 -2.53 8.56
CA HIS A 497 -14.43 -3.35 7.56
C HIS A 497 -14.99 -4.78 7.55
N ARG A 498 -14.75 -5.53 6.47
CA ARG A 498 -15.18 -6.93 6.31
C ARG A 498 -14.17 -7.72 5.48
N VAL A 499 -14.25 -9.04 5.55
CA VAL A 499 -13.51 -9.94 4.67
C VAL A 499 -14.52 -10.76 3.86
N ILE A 500 -14.45 -10.67 2.53
CA ILE A 500 -15.21 -11.53 1.63
C ILE A 500 -14.44 -12.82 1.33
N THR A 501 -15.16 -13.91 1.10
CA THR A 501 -14.62 -15.20 0.65
C THR A 501 -15.06 -15.48 -0.78
N PHE A 502 -14.33 -16.35 -1.49
CA PHE A 502 -14.57 -16.66 -2.89
C PHE A 502 -14.82 -18.17 -3.06
N SER A 503 -15.79 -18.53 -3.89
CA SER A 503 -16.15 -19.91 -4.21
C SER A 503 -15.24 -20.52 -5.28
N GLU A 504 -13.92 -20.48 -5.09
CA GLU A 504 -12.94 -21.06 -6.00
C GLU A 504 -12.20 -22.21 -5.32
N GLU A 505 -12.17 -23.37 -5.98
CA GLU A 505 -11.48 -24.56 -5.50
C GLU A 505 -9.98 -24.25 -5.30
N ASN A 506 -9.45 -24.55 -4.11
CA ASN A 506 -8.06 -24.27 -3.68
C ASN A 506 -7.70 -22.78 -3.46
N LYS A 507 -8.65 -21.84 -3.43
CA LYS A 507 -8.37 -20.44 -3.08
C LYS A 507 -8.31 -20.26 -1.55
N HIS A 508 -7.12 -20.46 -0.98
CA HIS A 508 -6.82 -20.20 0.43
C HIS A 508 -6.24 -18.80 0.62
N ARG A 509 -6.59 -18.16 1.74
CA ARG A 509 -5.99 -16.89 2.14
C ARG A 509 -5.54 -16.96 3.59
N TYR A 510 -4.36 -16.44 3.86
CA TYR A 510 -3.82 -16.27 5.20
C TYR A 510 -3.65 -14.79 5.53
N SER A 511 -3.89 -14.41 6.79
CA SER A 511 -3.55 -13.09 7.29
C SER A 511 -3.18 -13.16 8.77
N VAL A 512 -2.35 -12.25 9.24
CA VAL A 512 -1.95 -12.18 10.65
C VAL A 512 -2.32 -10.81 11.19
N ALA A 513 -3.28 -10.76 12.10
CA ALA A 513 -3.75 -9.54 12.73
C ALA A 513 -3.17 -9.41 14.13
N PHE A 514 -2.36 -8.39 14.37
CA PHE A 514 -1.88 -8.02 15.69
C PHE A 514 -2.73 -6.85 16.22
N PHE A 515 -3.26 -7.01 17.42
CA PHE A 515 -4.13 -6.02 18.06
C PHE A 515 -3.39 -5.38 19.24
N LEU A 516 -3.34 -4.05 19.26
CA LEU A 516 -2.93 -3.32 20.46
C LEU A 516 -4.18 -2.93 21.24
N ASP A 517 -4.65 -3.80 22.14
CA ASP A 517 -5.77 -3.50 23.05
C ASP A 517 -5.33 -2.50 24.13
N GLY A 518 -4.04 -2.56 24.50
CA GLY A 518 -3.40 -1.66 25.45
C GLY A 518 -3.38 -2.20 26.88
N ASN A 519 -2.79 -1.43 27.79
CA ASN A 519 -2.72 -1.81 29.20
C ASN A 519 -4.13 -1.80 29.82
N LEU A 520 -4.59 -2.97 30.27
CA LEU A 520 -5.95 -3.18 30.79
C LEU A 520 -6.27 -2.33 32.03
N ARG A 521 -5.25 -1.85 32.75
CA ARG A 521 -5.37 -1.00 33.94
C ARG A 521 -5.24 0.49 33.62
N PHE A 522 -4.88 0.85 32.38
CA PHE A 522 -4.71 2.24 31.97
C PHE A 522 -6.05 2.97 32.00
N LYS A 523 -6.03 4.14 32.64
CA LYS A 523 -7.16 5.04 32.77
C LYS A 523 -6.88 6.30 31.99
N THR A 524 -7.81 6.68 31.14
CA THR A 524 -7.67 7.93 30.42
C THR A 524 -9.03 8.47 29.98
N LYS A 525 -9.05 9.74 29.63
CA LYS A 525 -10.19 10.47 29.07
C LYS A 525 -9.89 10.79 27.61
N ALA A 526 -10.88 11.27 26.85
CA ALA A 526 -10.60 11.83 25.54
C ALA A 526 -9.58 12.97 25.64
N LEU A 527 -8.62 12.99 24.72
CA LEU A 527 -7.43 13.83 24.70
C LEU A 527 -7.75 15.31 24.47
N ASP A 528 -8.92 15.62 23.92
CA ASP A 528 -9.46 16.98 23.79
C ASP A 528 -10.07 17.52 25.11
N GLY A 529 -10.08 16.71 26.17
CA GLY A 529 -10.69 17.05 27.45
C GLY A 529 -12.21 16.83 27.49
N SER A 530 -12.80 16.14 26.52
CA SER A 530 -14.22 15.75 26.50
C SER A 530 -14.47 14.33 27.06
N GLY A 531 -15.74 13.96 27.24
CA GLY A 531 -16.15 12.61 27.62
C GLY A 531 -15.86 12.21 29.07
N ASN A 532 -16.12 10.93 29.37
CA ASN A 532 -15.87 10.31 30.68
C ASN A 532 -14.53 9.57 30.67
N GLU A 533 -13.91 9.43 31.84
CA GLU A 533 -12.77 8.54 32.01
C GLU A 533 -13.18 7.10 31.69
N ILE A 534 -12.31 6.37 30.98
CA ILE A 534 -12.46 4.95 30.72
C ILE A 534 -11.28 4.17 31.28
N VAL A 535 -11.57 2.95 31.72
CA VAL A 535 -10.58 1.92 32.01
C VAL A 535 -10.51 0.98 30.81
N VAL A 536 -9.33 0.83 30.21
CA VAL A 536 -9.14 0.02 28.99
C VAL A 536 -9.73 -1.38 29.14
N GLY A 537 -9.42 -2.07 30.24
CA GLY A 537 -9.86 -3.43 30.47
C GLY A 537 -11.37 -3.57 30.52
N GLU A 538 -12.08 -2.65 31.17
CA GLU A 538 -13.54 -2.64 31.24
C GLU A 538 -14.18 -2.41 29.86
N TYR A 539 -13.59 -1.50 29.07
CA TYR A 539 -14.05 -1.23 27.71
C TYR A 539 -13.89 -2.46 26.81
N VAL A 540 -12.67 -3.01 26.71
CA VAL A 540 -12.34 -4.17 25.87
C VAL A 540 -13.19 -5.37 26.27
N TYR A 541 -13.38 -5.59 27.58
CA TYR A 541 -14.26 -6.61 28.12
C TYR A 541 -15.71 -6.46 27.63
N SER A 542 -16.25 -5.24 27.67
CA SER A 542 -17.62 -4.96 27.23
C SER A 542 -17.82 -5.21 25.74
N CYS A 543 -16.79 -4.96 24.93
CA CYS A 543 -16.81 -5.19 23.48
C CYS A 543 -16.74 -6.68 23.18
N LEU A 544 -15.81 -7.41 23.80
CA LEU A 544 -15.65 -8.85 23.58
C LEU A 544 -16.91 -9.63 23.95
N ASN A 545 -17.56 -9.29 25.07
CA ASN A 545 -18.82 -9.92 25.47
C ASN A 545 -19.96 -9.69 24.47
N ARG A 546 -19.99 -8.55 23.78
CA ARG A 546 -20.97 -8.28 22.71
C ARG A 546 -20.70 -9.15 21.48
N THR A 547 -19.43 -9.39 21.15
CA THR A 547 -19.02 -10.22 19.99
C THR A 547 -19.20 -11.73 20.24
N LEU A 548 -18.91 -12.24 21.43
CA LEU A 548 -18.97 -13.69 21.69
C LEU A 548 -20.41 -14.23 21.92
N GLY A 549 -21.37 -13.35 22.22
CA GLY A 549 -22.78 -13.73 22.40
C GLY A 549 -22.97 -14.86 23.43
N THR A 550 -23.85 -15.82 23.12
CA THR A 550 -24.18 -17.00 23.97
C THR A 550 -23.41 -18.28 23.61
N ARG A 551 -22.53 -18.26 22.59
CA ARG A 551 -21.84 -19.44 22.03
C ARG A 551 -20.33 -19.49 22.30
N GLY A 552 -19.75 -18.44 22.89
CA GLY A 552 -18.38 -18.51 23.43
C GLY A 552 -18.27 -19.52 24.58
N PRO A 553 -17.05 -19.93 24.99
CA PRO A 553 -16.87 -20.71 26.21
C PRO A 553 -17.61 -20.00 27.35
N SER A 554 -18.40 -20.75 28.13
CA SER A 554 -19.22 -20.21 29.21
C SER A 554 -18.34 -19.34 30.12
N LEU A 555 -18.65 -18.03 30.15
CA LEU A 555 -17.91 -17.00 30.87
C LEU A 555 -17.80 -17.24 32.38
#